data_AF-A0A023E007-F1
#
_entry.id   AF-A0A023E007-F1
#
_cell.length_a   1.000
_cell.length_b   1.000
_cell.length_c   1.000
_cell.angle_alpha   90.00
_cell.angle_beta   90.00
_cell.angle_gamma   90.00
#
_symmetry.space_group_name_H-M   'P 1'
#
loop_
_entity.id
_entity.type
_entity.pdbx_description
1 polymer ?
#
loop_
_entity_poly.entity_id
_entity_poly.type
_entity_poly.pdbx_seq_one_letter_code
_entity_poly.pdbx_strand_id
1 'polypeptide(L)'
;MKKSAPLQKSQKKLLSEVSPIVYFVRIWQKRIVRFIYLFFHKKTYSLDFSKEQLTYRCTRHNSKLIRNYLTDDPLYMKWQRNKIVNLKLAIEKINNCIIKPGQTFSFWYMIGRPTEKKDF
;
A
#
# COMPACT_ATOMS: atom_id res chain seq x y z
N MET A 1 12.27 49.38 -11.81
CA MET A 1 11.37 48.82 -10.77
C MET A 1 11.81 47.39 -10.43
N LYS A 2 12.45 47.18 -9.27
CA LYS A 2 12.78 45.83 -8.77
C LYS A 2 11.50 45.22 -8.19
N LYS A 3 10.99 44.13 -8.77
CA LYS A 3 9.89 43.36 -8.17
C LYS A 3 10.44 42.66 -6.93
N SER A 4 9.96 43.04 -5.75
CA SER A 4 10.24 42.36 -4.48
C SER A 4 9.70 40.92 -4.53
N ALA A 5 10.56 39.94 -4.22
CA ALA A 5 10.17 38.53 -4.12
C ALA A 5 9.09 38.34 -3.05
N PRO A 6 8.10 37.45 -3.26
CA PRO A 6 7.07 37.18 -2.26
C PRO A 6 7.69 36.54 -1.01
N LEU A 7 7.37 37.09 0.16
CA LEU A 7 7.78 36.60 1.47
C LEU A 7 7.38 35.12 1.62
N GLN A 8 8.37 34.26 1.82
CA GLN A 8 8.17 32.83 2.02
C GLN A 8 7.45 32.61 3.36
N LYS A 9 6.15 32.25 3.31
CA LYS A 9 5.37 31.93 4.51
C LYS A 9 6.02 30.75 5.25
N SER A 10 6.51 30.99 6.47
CA SER A 10 7.01 29.95 7.36
C SER A 10 5.88 28.93 7.64
N GLN A 11 6.02 27.73 7.06
CA GLN A 11 5.08 26.64 7.30
C GLN A 11 5.28 26.15 8.74
N LYS A 12 4.24 26.27 9.58
CA LYS A 12 4.29 25.70 10.93
C LYS A 12 4.41 24.19 10.82
N LYS A 13 5.43 23.61 11.46
CA LYS A 13 5.64 22.16 11.48
C LYS A 13 4.44 21.45 12.11
N LEU A 14 4.05 20.30 11.58
CA LEU A 14 2.98 19.50 12.17
C LEU A 14 3.45 18.93 13.51
N LEU A 15 2.54 18.76 14.47
CA LEU A 15 2.89 18.20 15.80
C LEU A 15 3.52 16.80 15.70
N SER A 16 3.14 16.01 14.70
CA SER A 16 3.75 14.70 14.44
C SER A 16 5.19 14.76 13.91
N GLU A 17 5.64 15.91 13.42
CA GLU A 17 7.03 16.13 12.98
C GLU A 17 7.94 16.57 14.13
N VAL A 18 7.35 17.00 15.25
CA VAL A 18 8.09 17.55 16.40
C VAL A 18 8.63 16.45 17.31
N SER A 19 7.87 15.36 17.48
CA SER A 19 8.26 14.25 18.36
C SER A 19 7.92 12.88 17.78
N PRO A 20 8.84 11.90 17.83
CA PRO A 20 8.57 10.52 17.43
C PRO A 20 7.35 9.91 18.14
N ILE A 21 7.10 10.26 19.40
CA ILE A 21 5.98 9.72 20.19
C ILE A 21 4.65 10.16 19.59
N VAL A 22 4.52 11.45 19.25
CA VAL A 22 3.30 12.01 18.64
C VAL A 22 3.06 11.38 17.28
N TYR A 23 4.12 11.13 16.51
CA TYR A 23 4.04 10.38 15.26
C TYR A 23 3.48 8.96 15.47
N PHE A 24 4.02 8.19 16.42
CA PHE A 24 3.54 6.83 16.71
C PHE A 24 2.09 6.80 17.17
N VAL A 25 1.69 7.72 18.06
CA VAL A 25 0.29 7.86 18.51
C VAL A 25 -0.63 8.16 17.32
N ARG A 26 -0.21 9.07 16.42
CA ARG A 26 -0.99 9.41 15.22
C ARG A 26 -1.16 8.23 14.27
N ILE A 27 -0.13 7.40 14.10
CA ILE A 27 -0.22 6.16 13.33
C ILE A 27 -1.23 5.21 13.95
N TRP A 28 -1.15 4.99 15.27
CA TRP A 28 -2.08 4.11 15.99
C TRP A 28 -3.52 4.58 15.90
N GLN A 29 -3.76 5.89 16.08
CA GLN A 29 -5.07 6.50 15.90
C GLN A 29 -5.64 6.20 14.51
N LYS A 30 -4.87 6.43 13.43
CA LYS A 30 -5.32 6.14 12.05
C LYS A 30 -5.63 4.66 11.82
N ARG A 31 -4.85 3.76 12.44
CA ARG A 31 -5.10 2.30 12.36
C ARG A 31 -6.40 1.92 13.06
N ILE A 32 -6.67 2.48 14.24
CA ILE A 32 -7.90 2.24 15.00
C ILE A 32 -9.11 2.77 14.22
N VAL A 33 -9.06 4.01 13.73
CA VAL A 33 -10.15 4.60 12.93
C VAL A 33 -10.47 3.72 11.70
N ARG A 34 -9.44 3.20 11.04
CA ARG A 34 -9.64 2.26 9.92
C ARG A 34 -10.31 0.97 10.37
N PHE A 35 -9.89 0.39 11.49
CA PHE A 35 -10.48 -0.84 12.02
C PHE A 35 -11.95 -0.63 12.39
N ILE A 36 -12.26 0.49 13.04
CA ILE A 36 -13.62 0.94 13.34
C ILE A 36 -14.42 1.05 12.05
N TYR A 37 -13.94 1.82 11.06
CA TYR A 37 -14.62 1.96 9.77
C TYR A 37 -14.92 0.61 9.13
N LEU A 38 -13.96 -0.31 9.14
CA LEU A 38 -14.09 -1.65 8.57
C LEU A 38 -15.11 -2.53 9.32
N PHE A 39 -15.17 -2.41 10.65
CA PHE A 39 -16.13 -3.13 11.47
C PHE A 39 -17.56 -2.58 11.30
N PHE A 40 -17.71 -1.26 11.24
CA PHE A 40 -19.01 -0.61 11.07
C PHE A 40 -19.54 -0.69 9.63
N HIS A 41 -18.66 -0.67 8.62
CA HIS A 41 -19.08 -0.94 7.25
C HIS A 41 -19.32 -2.43 7.06
N LYS A 42 -20.60 -2.81 6.87
CA LYS A 42 -21.02 -4.15 6.41
C LYS A 42 -20.66 -4.42 4.94
N LYS A 43 -19.46 -4.03 4.49
CA LYS A 43 -19.01 -4.38 3.13
C LYS A 43 -18.71 -5.87 3.09
N THR A 44 -19.29 -6.57 2.13
CA THR A 44 -18.95 -7.95 1.82
C THR A 44 -17.63 -7.96 1.05
N TYR A 45 -16.56 -8.42 1.67
CA TYR A 45 -15.26 -8.54 1.01
C TYR A 45 -15.15 -9.87 0.26
N SER A 46 -14.48 -9.84 -0.89
CA SER A 46 -14.18 -11.05 -1.65
C SER A 46 -13.12 -11.88 -0.92
N LEU A 47 -13.56 -13.02 -0.39
CA LEU A 47 -12.73 -13.98 0.34
C LEU A 47 -12.76 -15.38 -0.29
N ASP A 48 -13.45 -15.52 -1.42
CA ASP A 48 -13.53 -16.76 -2.17
C ASP A 48 -12.31 -16.89 -3.09
N PHE A 49 -11.74 -18.09 -3.15
CA PHE A 49 -10.61 -18.42 -4.02
C PHE A 49 -10.94 -19.69 -4.80
N SER A 50 -10.65 -19.70 -6.10
CA SER A 50 -10.74 -20.91 -6.92
C SER A 50 -9.47 -21.13 -7.71
N LYS A 51 -8.95 -22.36 -7.71
CA LYS A 51 -7.80 -22.71 -8.55
C LYS A 51 -8.15 -22.76 -10.03
N GLU A 52 -9.44 -22.91 -10.35
CA GLU A 52 -9.92 -22.98 -11.72
C GLU A 52 -9.96 -21.60 -12.35
N GLN A 53 -9.48 -21.50 -13.59
CA GLN A 53 -9.56 -20.26 -14.33
C GLN A 53 -10.99 -20.05 -14.83
N LEU A 54 -11.48 -18.82 -14.72
CA LEU A 54 -12.76 -18.44 -15.32
C LEU A 54 -12.69 -18.63 -16.84
N THR A 55 -13.84 -19.01 -17.42
CA THR A 55 -13.98 -19.34 -18.85
C THR A 55 -13.47 -18.23 -19.77
N TYR A 56 -13.65 -16.97 -19.34
CA TYR A 56 -13.29 -15.80 -20.15
C TYR A 56 -12.31 -14.89 -19.41
N ARG A 57 -11.25 -14.51 -20.12
CA ARG A 57 -10.28 -13.50 -19.66
C ARG A 57 -10.65 -12.14 -20.23
N CYS A 58 -11.08 -11.21 -19.37
CA CYS A 58 -11.43 -9.85 -19.80
C CYS A 58 -10.20 -9.01 -20.14
N THR A 59 -9.18 -9.04 -19.29
CA THR A 59 -8.00 -8.17 -19.43
C THR A 59 -6.73 -8.89 -18.97
N ARG A 60 -5.61 -8.60 -19.63
CA ARG A 60 -4.27 -9.00 -19.20
C ARG A 60 -3.38 -7.77 -19.14
N HIS A 61 -2.70 -7.57 -18.03
CA HIS A 61 -1.70 -6.53 -17.89
C HIS A 61 -0.42 -7.10 -17.27
N ASN A 62 0.73 -6.73 -17.84
CA ASN A 62 2.04 -7.04 -17.31
C ASN A 62 2.84 -5.73 -17.24
N SER A 63 3.34 -5.37 -16.05
CA SER A 63 4.21 -4.21 -15.88
C SER A 63 5.66 -4.65 -15.69
N LYS A 64 6.61 -3.84 -16.19
CA LYS A 64 8.04 -4.06 -15.93
C LYS A 64 8.33 -3.77 -14.44
N LEU A 65 8.84 -4.76 -13.71
CA LEU A 65 9.10 -4.64 -12.26
C LEU A 65 10.45 -4.01 -11.93
N ILE A 66 11.50 -4.33 -12.70
CA ILE A 66 12.86 -3.80 -12.53
C ILE A 66 13.16 -2.77 -13.61
N ARG A 67 13.72 -1.63 -13.22
CA ARG A 67 14.27 -0.63 -14.14
C ARG A 67 15.72 -0.35 -13.76
N ASN A 68 16.62 -0.48 -14.72
CA ASN A 68 18.03 -0.18 -14.50
C ASN A 68 18.22 1.30 -14.78
N TYR A 69 18.33 2.11 -13.73
CA TYR A 69 18.78 3.49 -13.84
C TYR A 69 20.23 3.57 -13.39
N LEU A 70 21.03 4.39 -14.08
CA LEU A 70 22.33 4.79 -13.56
C LEU A 70 22.06 5.69 -12.36
N THR A 71 22.31 5.16 -11.18
CA THR A 71 22.13 5.86 -9.91
C THR A 71 23.34 5.53 -9.06
N ASP A 72 23.91 6.55 -8.41
CA ASP A 72 25.08 6.36 -7.56
C ASP A 72 24.74 5.69 -6.21
N ASP A 73 23.46 5.44 -5.95
CA ASP A 73 22.99 4.80 -4.73
C ASP A 73 23.20 3.27 -4.78
N PRO A 74 24.11 2.71 -3.96
CA PRO A 74 24.39 1.28 -3.93
C PRO A 74 23.20 0.44 -3.44
N LEU A 75 22.24 1.05 -2.73
CA LEU A 75 21.05 0.36 -2.22
C LEU A 75 19.91 0.26 -3.23
N TYR A 76 19.98 1.01 -4.33
CA TYR A 76 18.91 1.10 -5.31
C TYR A 76 18.46 -0.26 -5.84
N MET A 77 19.42 -1.10 -6.26
CA MET A 77 19.15 -2.45 -6.77
C MET A 77 18.61 -3.38 -5.67
N LYS A 78 19.04 -3.20 -4.42
CA LYS A 78 18.52 -3.97 -3.28
C LYS A 78 17.04 -3.67 -3.03
N TRP A 79 16.63 -2.39 -3.08
CA TRP A 79 15.22 -2.02 -2.91
C TRP A 79 14.33 -2.54 -4.03
N GLN A 80 14.80 -2.56 -5.28
CA GLN A 80 14.05 -3.16 -6.37
C GLN A 80 13.85 -4.66 -6.18
N ARG A 81 14.87 -5.38 -5.71
CA ARG A 81 14.75 -6.81 -5.36
C ARG A 81 13.75 -7.02 -4.21
N ASN A 82 13.83 -6.23 -3.14
CA ASN A 82 12.90 -6.31 -2.02
C ASN A 82 11.44 -6.04 -2.45
N LYS A 83 11.23 -5.07 -3.36
CA LYS A 83 9.91 -4.83 -3.95
C LYS A 83 9.35 -6.07 -4.64
N ILE A 84 10.18 -6.82 -5.37
CA ILE A 84 9.76 -8.05 -6.05
C ILE A 84 9.38 -9.12 -5.03
N VAL A 85 10.17 -9.28 -3.96
CA VAL A 85 9.85 -10.21 -2.86
C VAL A 85 8.50 -9.85 -2.23
N ASN A 86 8.29 -8.58 -1.88
CA ASN A 86 7.03 -8.12 -1.27
C ASN A 86 5.84 -8.30 -2.21
N LEU A 87 6.01 -8.11 -3.52
CA LEU A 87 4.98 -8.38 -4.51
C LEU A 87 4.68 -9.88 -4.63
N LYS A 88 5.69 -10.75 -4.56
CA LYS A 88 5.50 -12.21 -4.57
C LYS A 88 4.66 -12.65 -3.37
N LEU A 89 5.02 -12.20 -2.16
CA LEU A 89 4.26 -12.47 -0.93
C LEU A 89 2.84 -11.91 -0.96
N ALA A 90 2.66 -10.74 -1.57
CA ALA A 90 1.34 -10.15 -1.76
C ALA A 90 0.49 -10.99 -2.74
N ILE A 91 1.07 -11.42 -3.87
CA ILE A 91 0.40 -12.23 -4.90
C ILE A 91 -0.12 -13.53 -4.31
N GLU A 92 0.65 -14.21 -3.47
CA GLU A 92 0.22 -15.46 -2.82
C GLU A 92 -1.09 -15.33 -2.04
N LYS A 93 -1.41 -14.13 -1.53
CA LYS A 93 -2.65 -13.87 -0.77
C LYS A 93 -3.83 -13.41 -1.61
N ILE A 94 -3.58 -12.87 -2.80
CA ILE A 94 -4.63 -12.25 -3.63
C ILE A 94 -4.91 -13.02 -4.92
N ASN A 95 -3.97 -13.85 -5.36
CA ASN A 95 -4.11 -14.58 -6.60
C ASN A 95 -5.35 -15.48 -6.54
N ASN A 96 -6.06 -15.59 -7.66
CA ASN A 96 -7.27 -16.40 -7.79
C ASN A 96 -8.47 -15.99 -6.91
N CYS A 97 -8.47 -14.77 -6.36
CA CYS A 97 -9.62 -14.25 -5.64
C CYS A 97 -10.81 -14.03 -6.60
N ILE A 98 -11.96 -14.61 -6.26
CA ILE A 98 -13.21 -14.43 -6.99
C ILE A 98 -14.00 -13.29 -6.36
N ILE A 99 -14.38 -12.33 -7.19
CA ILE A 99 -15.22 -11.20 -6.81
C ILE A 99 -16.64 -11.49 -7.31
N LYS A 100 -17.55 -11.82 -6.39
CA LYS A 100 -18.98 -11.99 -6.71
C LYS A 100 -19.70 -10.64 -6.78
N PRO A 101 -20.86 -10.56 -7.46
CA PRO A 101 -21.67 -9.34 -7.48
C PRO A 101 -21.96 -8.81 -6.07
N GLY A 102 -21.82 -7.49 -5.90
CA GLY A 102 -22.00 -6.83 -4.61
C GLY A 102 -20.83 -6.95 -3.62
N GLN A 103 -19.81 -7.77 -3.93
CA GLN A 103 -18.60 -7.83 -3.11
C GLN A 103 -17.57 -6.77 -3.51
N THR A 104 -16.71 -6.42 -2.55
CA THR A 104 -15.60 -5.49 -2.74
C THR A 104 -14.27 -6.22 -2.58
N PHE A 105 -13.38 -6.08 -3.57
CA PHE A 105 -11.98 -6.46 -3.41
C PHE A 105 -11.22 -5.35 -2.68
N SER A 106 -10.46 -5.72 -1.64
CA SER A 106 -9.60 -4.78 -0.92
C SER A 106 -8.24 -5.39 -0.65
N PHE A 107 -7.24 -4.89 -1.38
CA PHE A 107 -5.83 -5.33 -1.29
C PHE A 107 -5.32 -5.38 0.16
N TRP A 108 -5.51 -4.30 0.91
CA TRP A 108 -5.04 -4.19 2.29
C TRP A 108 -5.84 -5.05 3.27
N TYR A 109 -7.11 -5.32 2.99
CA TYR A 109 -7.91 -6.23 3.81
C TYR A 109 -7.37 -7.66 3.69
N MET A 110 -7.06 -8.10 2.48
CA MET A 110 -6.57 -9.45 2.21
C MET A 110 -5.12 -9.68 2.69
N ILE A 111 -4.22 -8.72 2.44
CA ILE A 111 -2.80 -8.87 2.84
C ILE A 111 -2.60 -8.62 4.34
N GLY A 112 -3.37 -7.67 4.87
CA GLY A 112 -3.27 -7.18 6.23
C GLY A 112 -2.02 -6.31 6.47
N ARG A 113 -1.69 -6.12 7.75
CA ARG A 113 -0.52 -5.33 8.16
C ARG A 113 0.78 -6.04 7.74
N PRO A 114 1.74 -5.33 7.10
CA PRO A 114 3.09 -5.84 6.86
C PRO A 114 3.84 -5.89 8.19
N THR A 115 4.39 -7.05 8.48
CA THR A 115 5.13 -7.35 9.71
C THR A 115 6.25 -8.30 9.34
N GLU A 116 7.39 -8.22 10.02
CA GLU A 116 8.54 -9.10 9.77
C GLU A 116 8.16 -10.59 9.80
N LYS A 117 7.23 -11.00 10.68
CA LYS A 117 6.69 -12.39 10.73
C LYS A 117 5.99 -12.87 9.45
N LYS A 118 5.64 -11.97 8.55
CA LYS A 118 4.98 -12.24 7.27
C LYS A 118 5.93 -12.01 6.09
N ASP A 119 7.23 -11.87 6.39
CA ASP A 119 8.32 -11.66 5.43
C ASP A 119 8.20 -10.37 4.60
N PHE A 120 7.42 -9.39 5.09
CA PHE A 120 7.21 -8.07 4.47
C PHE A 120 8.20 -7.00 4.94
#